data_AF-A0A929NEQ6-F1
#
_entry.id   AF-A0A929NEQ6-F1
#
_cell.length_a   1.000
_cell.length_b   1.000
_cell.length_c   1.000
_cell.angle_alpha   90.00
_cell.angle_beta   90.00
_cell.angle_gamma   90.00
#
_symmetry.space_group_name_H-M   'P 1'
#
loop_
_entity.id
_entity.type
_entity.pdbx_description
1 polymer ?
#
loop_
_entity_poly.entity_id
_entity_poly.type
_entity_poly.pdbx_seq_one_letter_code
_entity_poly.pdbx_strand_id
1 'polypeptide(L)' 'MKNFLLITNVTRKKLGWARGMPAVSPEEPDLNLGGDPYFTDGLLLVLLFHRRPISILEVQFFDWEKPVGRHM' A
#
# COMPACT_ATOMS: atom_id res chain seq x y z
N MET A 1 9.49 12.46 -5.53
CA MET A 1 8.50 11.49 -5.03
C MET A 1 7.85 10.83 -6.24
N LYS A 2 8.06 9.54 -6.46
CA LYS A 2 7.51 8.83 -7.62
C LYS A 2 6.11 8.33 -7.27
N ASN A 3 5.09 8.94 -7.88
CA ASN A 3 3.71 8.47 -7.77
C ASN A 3 3.60 7.20 -8.62
N PHE A 4 3.40 6.04 -7.98
CA PHE A 4 3.15 4.79 -8.69
C PHE A 4 1.68 4.73 -9.08
N LEU A 5 1.38 5.09 -10.33
CA LEU A 5 0.08 4.86 -10.94
C LEU A 5 0.12 3.51 -11.67
N LEU A 6 -0.33 2.45 -10.99
CA LEU A 6 -0.53 1.14 -11.63
C LEU A 6 -1.93 1.09 -12.24
N ILE A 7 -2.04 1.29 -13.56
CA ILE A 7 -3.26 1.00 -14.33
C ILE A 7 -3.09 -0.40 -14.93
N THR A 8 -3.83 -1.37 -14.41
CA THR A 8 -3.99 -2.70 -15.03
C THR A 8 -5.43 -2.86 -15.51
N ASN A 9 -5.65 -3.63 -16.58
CA ASN A 9 -6.98 -4.02 -17.09
C ASN A 9 -7.80 -4.92 -16.13
N VAL A 10 -7.33 -5.11 -14.88
CA VAL A 10 -8.08 -5.71 -13.78
C VAL A 10 -8.45 -4.63 -12.78
N THR A 11 -9.74 -4.53 -12.47
CA THR A 11 -10.27 -3.46 -11.60
C THR A 11 -10.39 -3.94 -10.16
N ARG A 12 -10.09 -3.06 -9.20
CA ARG A 12 -9.92 -3.40 -7.78
C ARG A 12 -11.27 -3.44 -7.09
N LYS A 13 -11.68 -4.56 -6.49
CA LYS A 13 -12.89 -4.68 -5.68
C LYS A 13 -12.72 -4.07 -4.29
N LYS A 14 -11.55 -4.26 -3.70
CA LYS A 14 -11.27 -3.83 -2.33
C LYS A 14 -9.79 -3.54 -2.13
N LEU A 15 -9.45 -2.55 -1.31
CA LEU A 15 -8.08 -2.29 -0.91
C LEU A 15 -7.95 -1.97 0.57
N GLY A 16 -6.77 -2.13 1.14
CA GLY A 16 -6.53 -1.79 2.54
C GLY A 16 -5.09 -2.09 2.92
N TRP A 17 -4.78 -1.88 4.20
CA TRP A 17 -3.45 -2.07 4.74
C TRP A 17 -3.43 -3.24 5.70
N ALA A 18 -2.47 -4.13 5.52
CA ALA A 18 -2.16 -5.20 6.46
C ALA A 18 -0.82 -4.88 7.13
N ARG A 19 -0.63 -5.40 8.35
CA ARG A 19 0.67 -5.35 9.00
C ARG A 19 1.68 -6.20 8.21
N GLY A 20 2.79 -5.59 7.85
CA GLY A 20 3.90 -6.25 7.16
C GLY A 20 5.06 -6.51 8.10
N MET A 21 6.03 -5.61 8.08
CA MET A 21 7.23 -5.63 8.90
C MET A 21 7.21 -4.50 9.93
N PRO A 22 8.12 -4.48 10.92
CA PRO A 22 8.26 -3.33 11.81
C PRO A 22 8.48 -2.04 11.03
N ALA A 23 7.95 -0.93 11.54
CA ALA A 23 8.23 0.39 10.99
C ALA A 23 9.72 0.71 11.16
N VAL A 24 10.29 1.38 10.16
CA VAL A 24 11.68 1.82 10.11
C VAL A 24 11.65 3.32 9.83
N SER A 25 12.28 4.11 10.69
CA SER A 25 12.18 5.57 10.58
C SER A 25 13.20 6.14 9.58
N PRO A 26 12.95 7.31 8.99
CA PRO A 26 13.94 7.98 8.16
C PRO A 26 15.23 8.39 8.91
N GLU A 27 15.15 8.61 10.23
CA GLU A 27 16.29 8.97 11.09
C GLU A 27 17.20 7.78 11.38
N GLU A 28 16.65 6.56 11.39
CA GLU A 28 17.35 5.30 11.59
C GLU A 28 16.92 4.29 10.50
N PRO A 29 17.37 4.48 9.24
CA PRO A 29 16.96 3.63 8.13
C PRO A 29 17.63 2.25 8.19
N ASP A 30 16.93 1.23 7.71
CA ASP A 30 17.45 -0.14 7.56
C ASP A 30 17.96 -0.34 6.11
N LEU A 31 18.68 -1.42 5.85
CA LEU A 31 19.32 -1.69 4.56
C LEU A 31 18.58 -2.79 3.79
N ASN A 32 18.33 -2.54 2.51
CA ASN A 32 17.80 -3.57 1.62
C ASN A 32 18.89 -4.61 1.26
N LEU A 33 18.54 -5.64 0.49
CA LEU A 33 19.50 -6.68 0.06
C LEU A 33 20.69 -6.13 -0.75
N GLY A 34 20.55 -4.97 -1.40
CA GLY A 34 21.62 -4.27 -2.12
C GLY A 34 22.45 -3.32 -1.25
N GLY A 35 22.08 -3.14 0.02
CA GLY A 35 22.72 -2.21 0.94
C GLY A 35 22.22 -0.75 0.84
N ASP A 36 21.18 -0.48 0.04
CA ASP A 36 20.60 0.86 0.01
C ASP A 36 19.67 1.07 1.22
N PRO A 37 19.70 2.27 1.84
CA PRO A 37 18.81 2.56 2.95
C PRO A 37 17.35 2.64 2.51
N TYR A 38 16.45 2.13 3.34
CA TYR A 38 15.01 2.25 3.19
C TYR A 38 14.33 2.56 4.53
N PHE A 39 13.15 3.16 4.45
CA PHE A 39 12.26 3.41 5.59
C PHE A 39 10.84 2.99 5.22
N THR A 40 10.02 2.64 6.21
CA THR A 40 8.65 2.17 6.00
C THR A 40 7.78 2.47 7.22
N ASP A 41 6.47 2.63 7.00
CA ASP A 41 5.47 2.64 8.08
C ASP A 41 5.10 1.23 8.56
N GLY A 42 5.69 0.18 7.96
CA GLY A 42 5.47 -1.21 8.32
C GLY A 42 4.19 -1.81 7.71
N LEU A 43 3.48 -1.08 6.85
CA LEU A 43 2.22 -1.52 6.27
C LEU A 43 2.38 -2.05 4.84
N LEU A 44 1.61 -3.08 4.50
CA LEU A 44 1.49 -3.63 3.16
C LEU A 44 0.15 -3.22 2.55
N LEU A 45 0.19 -2.64 1.35
CA LEU A 45 -1.01 -2.41 0.55
C LEU A 45 -1.52 -3.74 0.00
N VAL A 46 -2.76 -4.10 0.36
CA VAL A 46 -3.45 -5.27 -0.16
C VAL A 46 -4.49 -4.84 -1.19
N LEU A 47 -4.44 -5.45 -2.37
CA LEU A 47 -5.37 -5.19 -3.48
C LEU A 47 -6.13 -6.48 -3.82
N LEU A 48 -7.46 -6.44 -3.69
CA LEU A 48 -8.34 -7.50 -4.18
C LEU A 48 -8.92 -7.10 -5.53
N PHE A 49 -8.69 -7.90 -6.56
CA PHE A 49 -9.16 -7.63 -7.91
C PHE A 49 -10.46 -8.37 -8.23
N HIS A 50 -11.31 -7.73 -9.03
CA HIS A 50 -12.47 -8.37 -9.66
C HIS A 50 -12.14 -8.82 -11.07
N ARG A 51 -12.81 -9.90 -11.54
CA ARG A 51 -12.62 -10.45 -12.90
C ARG A 51 -13.23 -9.58 -14.00
N ARG A 52 -14.09 -8.62 -13.65
CA ARG A 52 -14.71 -7.67 -14.57
C ARG A 52 -14.33 -6.24 -14.16
N PRO A 53 -14.37 -5.27 -15.09
CA PRO A 53 -14.27 -3.88 -14.73
C PRO A 53 -15.35 -3.47 -13.75
N ILE A 54 -14.99 -2.68 -12.73
CA ILE A 54 -15.95 -2.08 -11.81
C ILE A 54 -15.69 -0.57 -11.74
N SER A 55 -16.67 0.22 -11.33
CA SER A 55 -16.45 1.65 -11.18
C SER A 55 -15.45 1.90 -10.05
N ILE A 56 -14.58 2.91 -10.19
CA ILE A 56 -13.70 3.34 -9.08
C ILE A 56 -14.52 3.77 -7.86
N LEU A 57 -15.74 4.27 -8.09
CA LEU A 57 -16.68 4.66 -7.04
C LEU A 57 -17.23 3.47 -6.24
N GLU A 58 -17.08 2.25 -6.75
CA GLU A 58 -17.51 1.01 -6.10
C GLU A 58 -16.39 0.32 -5.32
N VAL A 59 -15.16 0.87 -5.34
CA VAL A 59 -14.03 0.32 -4.59
C VAL A 59 -14.32 0.43 -3.10
N GLN A 60 -14.26 -0.70 -2.40
CA GLN A 60 -14.41 -0.74 -0.95
C GLN A 60 -13.05 -0.75 -0.25
N PHE A 61 -13.05 -0.44 1.05
CA PHE A 61 -11.85 -0.53 1.89
C PHE A 61 -11.95 -1.70 2.87
N PHE A 62 -10.85 -2.42 3.10
CA PHE A 62 -10.74 -3.31 4.26
C PHE A 62 -10.66 -2.47 5.53
N ASP A 63 -11.42 -2.85 6.55
CA ASP A 63 -11.35 -2.24 7.89
C ASP A 63 -10.29 -2.99 8.71
N TRP A 64 -9.03 -2.81 8.31
CA TRP A 64 -7.85 -3.41 8.93
C TRP A 64 -6.98 -2.32 9.56
N GLU A 65 -5.67 -2.34 9.29
CA GLU A 65 -4.76 -1.31 9.77
C GLU A 65 -5.07 0.02 9.07
N LYS A 66 -4.94 1.11 9.83
CA LYS A 66 -5.16 2.48 9.35
C LYS A 66 -3.81 3.18 9.29
N PRO A 67 -3.32 3.54 8.10
CA PRO A 67 -2.04 4.23 7.99
C PRO A 67 -2.08 5.56 8.76
N VAL A 68 -1.07 5.76 9.60
CA VAL A 68 -0.95 6.96 10.44
C VAL A 68 -0.14 7.98 9.65
N GLY A 69 -0.81 8.74 8.78
CA GLY A 69 -0.13 9.71 7.92
C GLY A 69 -0.84 9.89 6.58
N ARG A 70 -1.60 10.98 6.50
CA ARG A 70 -2.40 11.47 5.36
C ARG A 70 -3.67 10.64 5.08
N HIS A 71 -4.73 11.07 5.75
CA HIS A 71 -6.08 11.06 5.20
C HIS A 71 -6.06 11.68 3.81
N MET A 72 -6.85 11.09 2.91
CA MET A 72 -7.19 11.56 1.55
C MET A 72 -6.88 13.04 1.26
#